data_AF-A0A4R4P4B5-F1
#
_entry.id   AF-A0A4R4P4B5-F1
#
_cell.length_a   1.000
_cell.length_b   1.000
_cell.length_c   1.000
_cell.angle_alpha   90.00
_cell.angle_beta   90.00
_cell.angle_gamma   90.00
#
_symmetry.space_group_name_H-M   'P 1'
#
loop_
_entity.id
_entity.type
_entity.pdbx_description
1 polymer ?
#
loop_
_entity_poly.entity_id
_entity_poly.type
_entity_poly.pdbx_seq_one_letter_code
_entity_poly.pdbx_strand_id
1 'polypeptide(L)' 'MAEAITVASSTTTDTRSGFTNVGPVVDIYAPGTDIVSAWYGATAHGPNGAGKTTLLRILATAMHPTGAR' A
#
# COMPACT_ATOMS: atom_id res chain seq x y z
N MET A 1 0.88 -2.57 24.99
CA MET A 1 1.41 -3.04 23.69
C MET A 1 0.56 -2.41 22.60
N ALA A 2 1.13 -2.02 21.47
CA ALA A 2 0.36 -1.52 20.34
C ALA A 2 0.02 -2.70 19.42
N GLU A 3 -1.25 -2.84 19.02
CA GLU A 3 -1.66 -3.81 18.00
C GLU A 3 -1.49 -3.23 16.59
N ALA A 4 -1.36 -4.12 15.61
CA ALA A 4 -1.35 -3.74 14.21
C ALA A 4 -2.79 -3.39 13.77
N ILE A 5 -2.94 -2.27 13.06
CA ILE A 5 -4.20 -1.93 12.38
C ILE A 5 -4.13 -2.52 10.98
N THR A 6 -5.12 -3.32 10.61
CA THR A 6 -5.24 -3.90 9.28
C THR A 6 -6.07 -3.00 8.37
N VAL A 7 -5.65 -2.89 7.11
CA VAL A 7 -6.26 -1.98 6.14
C VAL A 7 -6.60 -2.72 4.86
N ALA A 8 -7.88 -2.67 4.46
CA ALA A 8 -8.35 -3.18 3.17
C ALA A 8 -8.40 -2.07 2.11
N SER A 9 -8.38 -2.47 0.83
CA SER A 9 -8.28 -1.56 -0.31
C SER A 9 -9.65 -1.25 -0.94
N SER A 10 -9.92 0.03 -1.19
CA SER A 10 -11.04 0.53 -1.99
C SER A 10 -10.59 1.13 -3.32
N THR A 11 -11.55 1.26 -4.24
CA THR A 11 -11.44 1.96 -5.52
C THR A 11 -11.96 3.39 -5.40
N THR A 12 -11.82 4.15 -6.49
CA THR A 12 -12.34 5.52 -6.62
C THR A 12 -13.87 5.62 -6.64
N THR A 13 -14.59 4.50 -6.71
CA THR A 13 -16.06 4.44 -6.70
C THR A 13 -16.63 3.96 -5.37
N ASP A 14 -15.85 4.05 -4.29
CA ASP A 14 -16.18 3.52 -2.96
C ASP A 14 -16.55 2.03 -2.96
N THR A 15 -16.04 1.30 -3.95
CA THR A 15 -16.17 -0.15 -4.04
C THR A 15 -14.89 -0.83 -3.59
N ARG A 16 -15.02 -2.06 -3.11
CA ARG A 16 -13.87 -2.88 -2.71
C ARG A 16 -12.99 -3.21 -3.92
N SER A 17 -11.67 -3.01 -3.80
CA SER A 17 -10.71 -3.46 -4.81
C SER A 17 -10.72 -4.98 -4.95
N GLY A 18 -10.68 -5.52 -6.18
CA GLY A 18 -10.81 -6.96 -6.43
C GLY A 18 -9.71 -7.84 -5.82
N PHE A 19 -8.55 -7.26 -5.47
CA PHE A 19 -7.40 -7.97 -4.90
C PHE A 19 -7.29 -7.86 -3.37
N THR A 20 -8.18 -7.10 -2.70
CA THR A 20 -8.04 -6.91 -1.24
C THR A 20 -8.41 -8.16 -0.46
N ASN A 21 -7.73 -8.36 0.67
CA ASN A 21 -8.17 -9.32 1.68
C ASN A 21 -9.46 -8.82 2.33
N VAL A 22 -10.29 -9.76 2.77
CA VAL A 22 -11.51 -9.52 3.54
C VAL A 22 -11.60 -10.46 4.72
N GLY A 23 -12.32 -10.06 5.76
CA GLY A 23 -12.56 -10.88 6.94
C GLY A 23 -12.83 -10.04 8.18
N PRO A 24 -13.15 -10.69 9.31
CA PRO A 24 -13.48 -10.01 10.57
C PRO A 24 -12.29 -9.26 11.18
N VAL A 25 -11.08 -9.53 10.71
CA VAL A 25 -9.85 -8.90 11.18
C VAL A 25 -9.50 -7.62 10.44
N VAL A 26 -10.35 -7.13 9.52
CA VAL A 26 -10.15 -5.84 8.81
C VAL A 26 -10.70 -4.69 9.65
N ASP A 27 -9.85 -3.73 10.01
CA ASP A 27 -10.26 -2.59 10.84
C ASP A 27 -10.82 -1.43 10.02
N ILE A 28 -10.21 -1.12 8.88
CA ILE A 28 -10.59 0.03 8.04
C ILE A 28 -10.34 -0.21 6.55
N TYR A 29 -11.04 0.55 5.71
CA TYR A 29 -10.77 0.65 4.27
C TYR A 29 -10.05 1.95 3.93
N ALA A 30 -9.11 1.89 2.99
CA ALA A 30 -8.41 3.05 2.45
C ALA A 30 -8.25 2.92 0.92
N PRO A 31 -8.03 4.03 0.19
CA PRO A 31 -7.77 3.99 -1.24
C PRO A 31 -6.56 3.12 -1.56
N GLY A 32 -6.73 2.12 -2.43
CA GLY A 32 -5.63 1.23 -2.80
C GLY A 32 -5.63 0.74 -4.25
N THR A 33 -6.64 1.12 -5.05
CA THR A 33 -6.63 1.06 -6.52
C THR A 33 -6.34 2.43 -7.10
N ASP A 34 -5.56 2.48 -8.17
CA ASP A 34 -5.23 3.69 -8.91
C ASP A 34 -4.50 4.80 -8.11
N ILE A 35 -3.67 4.38 -7.15
CA ILE A 35 -2.81 5.24 -6.31
C ILE A 35 -1.52 5.62 -7.04
N VAL A 36 -1.43 6.90 -7.38
CA VAL A 36 -0.23 7.55 -7.91
C VAL A 36 0.77 7.79 -6.77
N SER A 37 2.03 7.36 -6.96
CA SER A 37 3.10 7.55 -5.97
C SER A 37 4.46 7.79 -6.64
N ALA A 38 5.46 8.22 -5.86
CA ALA A 38 6.82 8.38 -6.36
C ALA A 38 7.43 7.03 -6.79
N TRP A 39 8.20 7.04 -7.88
CA TRP A 39 8.92 5.87 -8.41
C TRP A 39 10.41 6.20 -8.59
N TYR A 40 11.28 5.23 -8.29
CA TYR A 40 12.73 5.41 -8.47
C TYR A 40 13.06 5.52 -9.97
N GLY A 41 13.70 6.62 -10.37
CA GLY A 41 14.07 6.88 -11.78
C GLY A 41 13.22 7.93 -12.51
N ALA A 42 12.37 8.66 -11.80
CA ALA A 42 11.48 9.73 -12.29
C ALA A 42 10.21 9.29 -13.03
N THR A 43 9.21 10.16 -12.87
CA THR A 43 7.76 10.08 -13.14
C THR A 43 7.00 8.95 -12.42
N ALA A 44 6.02 9.37 -11.62
CA ALA A 44 5.10 8.49 -10.90
C ALA A 44 4.49 7.46 -11.87
N HIS A 45 4.83 6.18 -11.72
CA HIS A 45 4.40 5.15 -12.64
C HIS A 45 3.26 4.31 -12.07
N GLY A 46 2.10 4.44 -12.73
CA GLY A 46 1.01 3.47 -12.72
C GLY A 46 0.15 3.40 -11.46
N PRO A 47 -1.08 2.88 -11.60
CA PRO A 47 -2.16 2.96 -10.61
C PRO A 47 -1.92 2.29 -9.24
N ASN A 48 -0.75 1.72 -8.98
CA ASN A 48 -0.52 0.98 -7.74
C ASN A 48 0.90 1.18 -7.23
N GLY A 49 1.53 2.29 -7.64
CA GLY A 49 2.97 2.54 -7.59
C GLY A 49 3.66 2.13 -6.28
N ALA A 50 4.87 1.57 -6.43
CA ALA A 50 5.97 1.28 -5.50
C ALA A 50 5.72 0.88 -4.03
N GLY A 51 4.72 1.43 -3.33
CA GLY A 51 4.54 1.30 -1.88
C GLY A 51 4.34 -0.12 -1.39
N LYS A 52 3.63 -0.98 -2.14
CA LYS A 52 3.37 -2.37 -1.73
C LYS A 52 4.63 -3.24 -1.79
N THR A 53 5.46 -3.07 -2.82
CA THR A 53 6.73 -3.79 -3.00
C THR A 53 7.84 -3.24 -2.09
N THR A 54 7.88 -1.93 -1.88
CA THR A 54 8.80 -1.27 -0.93
C THR A 54 8.49 -1.67 0.51
N LEU A 55 7.22 -1.67 0.93
CA LEU A 55 6.83 -2.15 2.26
C LEU A 55 7.13 -3.65 2.43
N LEU A 56 6.87 -4.49 1.42
CA LEU A 56 7.22 -5.91 1.48
C LEU A 56 8.73 -6.12 1.60
N ARG A 57 9.55 -5.34 0.89
CA ARG A 57 11.02 -5.44 1.02
C ARG A 57 11.57 -4.84 2.32
N ILE A 58 10.95 -3.81 2.90
CA ILE A 58 11.33 -3.31 4.23
C ILE A 58 10.98 -4.37 5.29
N LEU A 59 9.77 -4.95 5.21
CA LEU A 59 9.31 -5.98 6.14
C LEU A 59 10.07 -7.30 5.99
N ALA A 60 10.47 -7.66 4.76
CA ALA A 60 11.33 -8.80 4.46
C ALA A 60 12.84 -8.50 4.62
N THR A 61 13.20 -7.40 5.29
CA THR A 61 14.58 -6.92 5.54
C THR A 61 15.48 -6.77 4.30
N ALA A 62 14.90 -6.82 3.10
CA ALA A 62 15.57 -6.75 1.81
C ALA A 62 15.91 -5.31 1.36
N MET A 63 15.48 -4.27 2.09
CA MET A 63 15.91 -2.88 1.87
C MET A 63 15.82 -2.04 3.14
N HIS A 64 16.87 -1.24 3.40
CA HIS A 64 16.93 -0.30 4.51
C HIS A 64 16.23 1.01 4.11
N PRO A 65 15.30 1.55 4.93
CA PRO A 65 14.66 2.82 4.62
C PRO A 65 15.70 3.94 4.62
N THR A 66 15.92 4.57 3.46
CA THR A 66 16.72 5.78 3.35
C THR A 66 15.79 6.99 3.39
N GLY A 67 16.16 8.00 4.18
CA GLY A 67 15.35 9.20 4.34
C GLY A 67 15.21 9.95 3.01
N ALA A 68 14.00 10.42 2.74
CA ALA A 68 13.75 11.33 1.64
C ALA A 68 14.50 12.65 1.89
N ARG A 69 15.51 12.92 1.06
CA ARG A 69 16.06 14.25 0.84
C ARG A 69 15.54 14.78 -0.49
#